data_AF-A0A093YM49-F1
#
_entry.id   AF-A0A093YM49-F1
#
_cell.length_a   1.000
_cell.length_b   1.000
_cell.length_c   1.000
_cell.angle_alpha   90.00
_cell.angle_beta   90.00
_cell.angle_gamma   90.00
#
_symmetry.space_group_name_H-M   'P 1'
#
loop_
_entity.id
_entity.type
_entity.pdbx_description
1 polymer ?
#
loop_
_entity_poly.entity_id
_entity_poly.type
_entity_poly.pdbx_seq_one_letter_code
_entity_poly.pdbx_strand_id
1 'polypeptide(L)'
;MAKLNISSKKPLKSGYDIPTLGFGIDSAFMYHNEASCGEAIKNSGIPREDIFFTTKIYGGKQMSQSYAAKQIDETIANSGLTYVDLILIHSPDGGPAGRK
;
A
#
# COMPACT_ATOMS: atom_id res chain seq x y z
N MET A 1 11.69 -23.03 -10.19
CA MET A 1 10.81 -21.87 -10.41
C MET A 1 11.66 -20.72 -10.94
N ALA A 2 11.30 -20.12 -12.07
CA ALA A 2 12.03 -18.97 -12.60
C ALA A 2 11.68 -17.74 -11.73
N LYS A 3 12.66 -17.15 -11.05
CA LYS A 3 12.48 -15.86 -10.39
C LYS A 3 12.15 -14.83 -11.48
N LEU A 4 10.99 -14.19 -11.39
CA LEU A 4 10.66 -13.08 -12.28
C LEU A 4 11.61 -11.93 -11.95
N ASN A 5 12.52 -11.62 -12.88
CA ASN A 5 13.53 -10.60 -12.68
C ASN A 5 12.99 -9.28 -13.24
N ILE A 6 12.30 -8.50 -12.41
CA ILE A 6 11.82 -7.16 -12.78
C ILE A 6 12.92 -6.15 -12.48
N SER A 7 13.90 -6.00 -13.36
CA SER A 7 14.75 -4.82 -13.32
C SER A 7 14.04 -3.65 -14.00
N SER A 8 14.22 -2.44 -13.48
CA SER A 8 13.86 -1.23 -14.21
C SER A 8 14.58 -1.25 -15.56
N LYS A 9 13.82 -1.25 -16.67
CA LYS A 9 14.40 -1.21 -18.03
C LYS A 9 15.14 0.10 -18.35
N LYS A 10 15.08 1.11 -17.47
CA LYS A 10 15.75 2.40 -17.66
C LYS A 10 16.61 2.73 -16.44
N PRO A 11 17.94 2.89 -16.61
CA PRO A 11 18.79 3.40 -15.56
C PRO A 11 18.40 4.85 -15.23
N LEU A 12 18.43 5.22 -13.96
CA LEU A 12 18.25 6.60 -13.56
C LEU A 12 19.44 7.45 -14.02
N LYS A 13 19.16 8.65 -14.55
CA LYS A 13 20.20 9.61 -14.93
C LYS A 13 21.02 10.13 -13.75
N SER A 14 20.56 9.89 -12.53
CA SER A 14 21.19 10.35 -11.29
C SER A 14 22.37 9.49 -10.83
N GLY A 15 22.61 8.33 -11.45
CA GLY A 15 23.66 7.39 -11.03
C GLY A 15 23.33 6.58 -9.77
N TYR A 16 22.12 6.72 -9.23
CA TYR A 16 21.63 5.90 -8.12
C TYR A 16 20.87 4.69 -8.63
N ASP A 17 21.07 3.55 -7.97
CA ASP A 17 20.25 2.36 -8.16
C ASP A 17 18.90 2.53 -7.45
N ILE A 18 17.80 2.19 -8.14
CA ILE A 18 16.51 2.04 -7.47
C ILE A 18 16.49 0.63 -6.86
N PRO A 19 16.40 0.49 -5.53
CA PRO A 19 16.19 -0.82 -4.94
C PRO A 19 14.91 -1.41 -5.51
N THR A 20 15.03 -2.58 -6.14
CA THR A 20 13.87 -3.29 -6.66
C THR A 20 13.14 -3.91 -5.47
N LEU A 21 11.99 -3.34 -5.09
CA LEU A 21 11.19 -3.79 -3.95
C LEU A 21 10.27 -4.98 -4.27
N GLY A 22 10.50 -5.68 -5.39
CA GLY A 22 9.61 -6.72 -5.89
C GLY A 22 8.39 -6.16 -6.63
N PHE A 23 7.24 -6.84 -6.53
CA PHE A 23 6.00 -6.43 -7.19
C PHE A 23 5.26 -5.42 -6.32
N GLY A 24 5.19 -4.17 -6.79
CA GLY A 24 4.41 -3.12 -6.14
C GLY A 24 2.94 -3.22 -6.49
N ILE A 25 2.08 -3.31 -5.47
CA ILE A 25 0.63 -3.17 -5.59
C ILE A 25 0.22 -1.96 -4.76
N ASP A 26 -0.51 -1.03 -5.38
CA ASP A 26 -1.02 0.17 -4.72
C ASP A 26 -2.54 0.16 -4.69
N SER A 27 -3.11 0.38 -3.51
CA SER A 27 -4.55 0.49 -3.26
C SER A 27 -4.83 1.71 -2.36
N ALA A 28 -6.09 1.89 -1.98
CA ALA A 28 -6.54 2.82 -0.97
C ALA A 28 -7.90 2.34 -0.46
N PHE A 29 -8.24 2.69 0.78
CA PHE A 29 -9.56 2.41 1.34
C PHE A 29 -10.70 2.91 0.43
N MET A 30 -10.53 4.11 -0.13
CA MET A 30 -11.50 4.74 -1.05
C MET A 30 -11.56 4.12 -2.45
N TYR A 31 -10.63 3.24 -2.82
CA TYR A 31 -10.71 2.53 -4.10
C TYR A 31 -11.63 1.32 -4.02
N HIS A 32 -11.99 0.90 -2.80
CA HIS A 32 -12.86 -0.25 -2.55
C HIS A 32 -12.38 -1.56 -3.20
N ASN A 33 -11.07 -1.70 -3.37
CA ASN A 33 -10.45 -2.86 -4.03
C ASN A 33 -9.39 -3.57 -3.18
N GLU A 34 -9.25 -3.22 -1.89
CA GLU A 34 -8.28 -3.86 -0.98
C GLU A 34 -8.48 -5.38 -0.88
N ALA A 35 -9.74 -5.84 -0.85
CA ALA A 35 -10.07 -7.26 -0.84
C ALA A 35 -9.63 -7.96 -2.12
N SER A 36 -9.89 -7.37 -3.29
CA SER A 36 -9.46 -7.91 -4.58
C SER A 36 -7.94 -7.94 -4.71
N CYS A 37 -7.23 -6.93 -4.21
CA CYS A 37 -5.77 -6.93 -4.13
C CYS A 37 -5.26 -8.06 -3.24
N GLY A 38 -5.85 -8.23 -2.05
CA GLY A 38 -5.48 -9.30 -1.12
C GLY A 38 -5.72 -10.70 -1.69
N GLU A 39 -6.83 -10.91 -2.40
CA GLU A 39 -7.12 -12.15 -3.12
C GLU A 39 -6.10 -12.41 -4.23
N ALA A 40 -5.78 -11.40 -5.04
CA ALA A 40 -4.76 -11.50 -6.08
C ALA A 40 -3.38 -11.85 -5.51
N ILE A 41 -3.00 -11.26 -4.36
CA ILE A 41 -1.75 -11.56 -3.66
C ILE A 41 -1.72 -13.03 -3.24
N LYS A 42 -2.77 -13.52 -2.56
CA LYS A 42 -2.86 -14.92 -2.10
C LYS A 42 -2.82 -15.93 -3.26
N ASN A 43 -3.50 -15.59 -4.36
CA ASN A 43 -3.60 -16.45 -5.54
C ASN A 43 -2.41 -16.35 -6.50
N SER A 44 -1.48 -15.41 -6.28
CA SER A 44 -0.36 -15.15 -7.19
C SER A 44 0.70 -16.27 -7.22
N GLY A 45 0.81 -17.06 -6.14
CA GLY A 45 1.90 -18.02 -5.95
C GLY A 45 3.27 -17.38 -5.68
N ILE A 46 3.34 -16.07 -5.50
CA ILE A 46 4.56 -15.34 -5.12
C ILE A 46 4.64 -15.30 -3.58
N PRO A 47 5.83 -15.54 -2.98
CA PRO A 47 6.01 -15.36 -1.54
C PRO A 47 5.56 -13.96 -1.08
N ARG A 48 4.88 -13.87 0.06
CA ARG A 48 4.29 -12.59 0.52
C ARG A 48 5.34 -11.51 0.72
N GLU A 49 6.54 -11.90 1.14
CA GLU A 49 7.71 -11.04 1.36
C GLU A 49 8.32 -10.46 0.06
N ASP A 50 8.01 -11.04 -1.10
CA ASP A 50 8.46 -10.57 -2.42
C ASP A 50 7.45 -9.60 -3.07
N ILE A 51 6.34 -9.32 -2.39
CA ILE A 51 5.30 -8.37 -2.81
C ILE A 51 5.32 -7.16 -1.87
N PHE A 52 5.33 -5.97 -2.45
CA PHE A 52 5.21 -4.72 -1.70
C PHE A 52 3.80 -4.16 -1.85
N PHE A 53 2.94 -4.36 -0.86
CA PHE A 53 1.57 -3.88 -0.87
C PHE A 53 1.43 -2.56 -0.11
N THR A 54 1.09 -1.51 -0.84
CA THR A 54 0.78 -0.17 -0.32
C THR A 54 -0.73 0.04 -0.34
N THR A 55 -1.26 0.60 0.75
CA THR A 55 -2.62 1.11 0.79
C THR A 55 -2.67 2.42 1.57
N LYS A 56 -3.82 3.08 1.56
CA LYS A 56 -4.00 4.43 2.08
C LYS A 56 -5.27 4.49 2.88
N ILE A 57 -5.15 4.97 4.11
CA ILE A 57 -6.33 5.32 4.90
C ILE A 57 -6.90 6.64 4.39
N TYR A 58 -8.23 6.71 4.33
CA TYR A 58 -8.96 7.92 4.00
C TYR A 58 -8.57 9.06 4.94
N GLY A 59 -8.16 10.18 4.33
CA GLY A 59 -7.85 11.44 4.98
C GLY A 59 -9.11 12.19 5.44
N GLY A 60 -9.00 13.50 5.56
CA GLY A 60 -10.16 14.38 5.74
C GLY A 60 -10.50 14.75 7.18
N LYS A 61 -11.64 15.44 7.32
CA LYS A 61 -12.08 16.12 8.55
C LYS A 61 -12.17 15.20 9.78
N GLN A 62 -12.42 13.91 9.58
CA GLN A 62 -12.52 12.90 10.63
C GLN A 62 -11.18 12.35 11.11
N MET A 63 -10.07 12.77 10.48
CA MET A 63 -8.74 12.30 10.83
C MET A 63 -8.39 12.64 12.27
N SER A 64 -8.13 11.59 13.03
CA SER A 64 -7.66 11.60 14.41
C SER A 64 -6.81 10.34 14.59
N GLN A 65 -6.05 10.25 15.68
CA GLN A 65 -5.24 9.07 15.95
C GLN A 65 -6.11 7.80 16.08
N SER A 66 -7.25 7.89 16.77
CA SER A 66 -8.17 6.77 16.95
C SER A 66 -8.85 6.36 15.64
N TYR A 67 -9.23 7.33 14.80
CA TYR A 67 -9.77 7.06 13.48
C TYR A 67 -8.74 6.38 12.58
N ALA A 68 -7.50 6.85 12.57
CA ALA A 68 -6.42 6.26 11.78
C ALA A 68 -6.17 4.80 12.22
N ALA A 69 -6.06 4.54 13.53
CA ALA A 69 -5.87 3.18 14.05
C ALA A 69 -7.02 2.24 13.62
N LYS A 70 -8.27 2.68 13.79
CA LYS A 70 -9.45 1.89 13.35
C LYS A 70 -9.40 1.58 11.87
N GLN A 71 -9.06 2.55 11.03
CA GLN A 71 -9.06 2.36 9.59
C GLN A 71 -7.90 1.47 9.12
N ILE A 72 -6.76 1.49 9.82
CA ILE A 72 -5.66 0.54 9.60
C ILE A 72 -6.14 -0.89 9.87
N ASP A 73 -6.82 -1.13 10.99
CA ASP A 73 -7.36 -2.44 11.33
C ASP A 73 -8.37 -2.92 10.27
N GLU A 74 -9.26 -2.02 9.83
CA GLU A 74 -10.23 -2.29 8.75
C GLU A 74 -9.55 -2.63 7.43
N THR A 75 -8.56 -1.86 7.01
CA THR A 75 -7.78 -2.10 5.79
C THR A 75 -7.07 -3.45 5.82
N ILE A 76 -6.44 -3.82 6.94
CA ILE A 76 -5.76 -5.11 7.10
C ILE A 76 -6.80 -6.24 7.02
N ALA A 77 -7.92 -6.10 7.74
CA ALA A 77 -9.01 -7.08 7.70
C ALA A 77 -9.63 -7.23 6.30
N ASN A 78 -9.90 -6.12 5.60
CA ASN A 78 -10.49 -6.10 4.26
C ASN A 78 -9.59 -6.77 3.23
N SER A 79 -8.28 -6.51 3.28
CA SER A 79 -7.31 -7.19 2.42
C SER A 79 -7.19 -8.69 2.76
N GLY A 80 -7.57 -9.08 3.97
CA GLY A 80 -7.39 -10.43 4.50
C GLY A 80 -5.91 -10.83 4.61
N LEU A 81 -4.99 -9.86 4.67
CA LEU A 81 -3.56 -10.06 4.93
C LEU A 81 -3.27 -9.91 6.42
N THR A 82 -2.09 -10.34 6.86
CA THR A 82 -1.62 -10.13 8.24
C THR A 82 -0.88 -8.81 8.43
N TYR A 83 -0.36 -8.24 7.34
CA TYR A 83 0.32 -6.94 7.31
C TYR A 83 0.28 -6.32 5.91
N VAL A 84 0.51 -5.02 5.85
CA VAL A 84 0.79 -4.26 4.64
C VAL A 84 2.16 -3.60 4.77
N ASP A 85 2.84 -3.37 3.66
CA ASP A 85 4.24 -2.91 3.66
C ASP A 85 4.34 -1.39 3.90
N LEU A 86 3.32 -0.66 3.45
CA LEU A 86 3.22 0.79 3.63
C LEU A 86 1.76 1.23 3.76
N ILE A 87 1.46 2.01 4.80
CA ILE A 87 0.20 2.76 4.93
C ILE A 87 0.50 4.25 4.83
N LEU A 88 -0.26 4.92 3.96
CA LEU A 88 -0.23 6.37 3.85
C LEU A 88 -1.53 6.98 4.36
N ILE A 89 -1.44 8.21 4.86
CA ILE A 89 -2.61 9.09 4.91
C ILE A 89 -2.82 9.60 3.48
N HIS A 90 -3.98 9.32 2.88
CA HIS A 90 -4.20 9.58 1.45
C HIS A 90 -4.14 11.07 1.09
N SER A 91 -4.50 11.96 2.04
CA SER A 91 -4.55 13.40 1.81
C SER A 91 -4.26 14.19 3.08
N PRO A 92 -3.67 15.40 2.96
CA PRO A 92 -3.26 16.22 4.11
C PRO A 92 -4.43 16.97 4.80
N ASP A 93 -5.67 16.75 4.37
CA ASP A 93 -6.89 17.50 4.71
C ASP A 93 -7.50 17.15 6.10
N GLY A 94 -6.72 16.51 6.98
CA GLY A 94 -7.12 16.12 8.34
C GLY A 94 -6.43 16.90 9.47
N GLY A 95 -7.11 17.07 10.60
CA GLY A 95 -6.61 17.87 11.74
C GLY A 95 -6.75 19.39 11.53
N PRO A 96 -6.40 20.25 12.52
CA PRO A 96 -7.12 21.50 12.82
C PRO A 96 -7.45 22.38 11.60
N ALA A 97 -8.74 22.37 11.25
CA ALA A 97 -9.43 23.01 10.12
C ALA A 97 -9.24 22.41 8.70
N GLY A 98 -8.45 21.34 8.53
CA GLY A 98 -8.12 20.72 7.25
C GLY A 98 -6.99 21.51 6.60
N ARG A 99 -5.75 21.17 6.92
CA ARG A 99 -4.59 22.04 6.66
C ARG A 99 -4.40 22.35 5.17
N LYS A 100 -4.78 23.60 4.85
CA LYS A 100 -4.49 24.52 3.73
C LYS A 100 -4.70 24.03 2.30
#